data_AF-A0A127FBE6-F1
#
_entry.id   AF-A0A127FBE6-F1
#
_cell.length_a   1.000
_cell.length_b   1.000
_cell.length_c   1.000
_cell.angle_alpha   90.00
_cell.angle_beta   90.00
_cell.angle_gamma   90.00
#
_symmetry.space_group_name_H-M   'P 1'
#
loop_
_entity.id
_entity.type
_entity.pdbx_description
1 polymer ?
#
loop_
_entity_poly.entity_id
_entity_poly.type
_entity_poly.pdbx_seq_one_letter_code
_entity_poly.pdbx_strand_id
1 'polypeptide(L)'
;MFTPAGIITITTDFGHEGPFVATVKGRILERLPEARIIDVTHEVPVYWPAEAGFWLARAYSYFPQGTVHLAVVDPGVGTKRDIIAVLADGHLFLAPDNGLLAPVVTRVGAAVIHRLDLPRVTSRFNLPPTSATFHGRDIFAPLAAEIAAGRAAPVDLGPEITEIVPSWVDEPVVSEGQVAGVVITIDHFGNLITNIDARLLEGFQTPLVRTGGHRFALRRTYGDVRPGDYLGLINSFGVVEIARAEQSAAEALGLGRGAPVTIVEG
;
A
#
# COMPACT_ATOMS: atom_id res chain seq x y z
N MET A 1 13.35 -12.07 -14.74
CA MET A 1 12.21 -12.65 -15.48
C MET A 1 11.16 -13.06 -14.45
N PHE A 2 9.93 -12.55 -14.56
CA PHE A 2 8.84 -12.88 -13.65
C PHE A 2 8.32 -14.30 -13.92
N THR A 3 8.21 -15.13 -12.89
CA THR A 3 7.63 -16.48 -12.98
C THR A 3 6.42 -16.54 -12.03
N PRO A 4 5.18 -16.65 -12.53
CA PRO A 4 4.00 -16.59 -11.68
C PRO A 4 3.91 -17.74 -10.67
N ALA A 5 3.47 -17.44 -9.45
CA ALA A 5 3.27 -18.42 -8.39
C ALA A 5 1.80 -18.91 -8.28
N GLY A 6 0.90 -18.46 -9.16
CA GLY A 6 -0.54 -18.72 -9.05
C GLY A 6 -1.18 -18.11 -7.79
N ILE A 7 -0.54 -17.10 -7.18
CA ILE A 7 -1.05 -16.35 -6.02
C ILE A 7 -1.41 -14.95 -6.48
N ILE A 8 -2.61 -14.52 -6.09
CA ILE A 8 -3.08 -13.16 -6.30
C ILE A 8 -3.44 -12.57 -4.94
N THR A 9 -2.79 -11.47 -4.55
CA THR A 9 -3.22 -10.72 -3.36
C THR A 9 -4.14 -9.57 -3.76
N ILE A 10 -5.08 -9.19 -2.90
CA ILE A 10 -6.02 -8.11 -3.17
C ILE A 10 -5.96 -7.02 -2.09
N THR A 11 -5.76 -5.77 -2.49
CA THR A 11 -5.83 -4.57 -1.64
C THR A 11 -6.84 -3.57 -2.22
N THR A 12 -7.89 -3.20 -1.48
CA THR A 12 -8.91 -2.25 -1.98
C THR A 12 -9.51 -1.37 -0.89
N ASP A 13 -10.35 -0.42 -1.29
CA ASP A 13 -11.24 0.39 -0.43
C ASP A 13 -12.73 0.02 -0.56
N PHE A 14 -13.04 -1.17 -1.10
CA PHE A 14 -14.43 -1.59 -1.37
C PHE A 14 -15.23 -1.97 -0.13
N GLY A 15 -14.56 -2.20 1.01
CA GLY A 15 -15.15 -2.76 2.22
C GLY A 15 -15.72 -4.17 2.03
N HIS A 16 -16.39 -4.67 3.07
CA HIS A 16 -17.01 -6.00 3.07
C HIS A 16 -18.55 -5.99 3.10
N GLU A 17 -19.19 -4.83 3.13
CA GLU A 17 -20.66 -4.74 3.19
C GLU A 17 -21.34 -5.15 1.87
N GLY A 18 -20.67 -4.92 0.73
CA GLY A 18 -21.20 -5.17 -0.60
C GLY A 18 -20.57 -6.38 -1.32
N PRO A 19 -21.13 -6.80 -2.47
CA PRO A 19 -20.63 -7.96 -3.23
C PRO A 19 -19.34 -7.66 -4.02
N PHE A 20 -18.80 -6.45 -3.93
CA PHE A 20 -17.72 -5.94 -4.78
C PHE A 20 -16.51 -6.88 -4.79
N VAL A 21 -15.96 -7.18 -3.61
CA VAL A 21 -14.82 -8.10 -3.44
C VAL A 21 -15.14 -9.50 -3.97
N ALA A 22 -16.31 -10.04 -3.64
CA ALA A 22 -16.72 -11.37 -4.09
C ALA A 22 -16.78 -11.46 -5.63
N THR A 23 -17.26 -10.43 -6.31
CA THR A 23 -17.32 -10.42 -7.78
C THR A 23 -15.94 -10.30 -8.44
N VAL A 24 -15.00 -9.56 -7.83
CA VAL A 24 -13.58 -9.53 -8.25
C VAL A 24 -12.99 -10.93 -8.17
N LYS A 25 -13.16 -11.62 -7.03
CA LYS A 25 -12.68 -12.99 -6.85
C LYS A 25 -13.34 -13.96 -7.83
N GLY A 26 -14.64 -13.83 -8.07
CA GLY A 26 -15.36 -14.64 -9.06
C GLY A 26 -14.77 -14.49 -10.47
N ARG A 27 -14.42 -13.27 -10.89
CA ARG A 27 -13.75 -13.02 -12.18
C ARG A 27 -12.35 -13.59 -12.27
N ILE A 28 -11.62 -13.61 -11.15
CA ILE A 28 -10.32 -14.28 -11.08
C ILE A 28 -10.52 -15.79 -11.28
N LEU A 29 -11.40 -16.41 -10.49
CA LEU A 29 -11.63 -17.85 -10.50
C LEU A 29 -12.25 -18.36 -11.81
N GLU A 30 -13.02 -17.53 -12.52
CA GLU A 30 -13.52 -17.84 -13.87
C GLU A 30 -12.37 -18.12 -14.86
N ARG A 31 -11.22 -17.43 -14.70
CA ARG A 31 -10.07 -17.53 -15.61
C ARG A 31 -8.93 -18.38 -15.08
N LEU A 32 -8.84 -18.52 -13.76
CA LEU A 32 -7.83 -19.30 -13.07
C LEU A 32 -8.48 -19.99 -11.86
N PRO A 33 -9.20 -21.11 -12.06
CA PRO A 33 -9.92 -21.81 -10.98
C PRO A 33 -9.05 -22.25 -9.80
N GLU A 34 -7.76 -22.49 -10.05
CA GLU A 34 -6.75 -22.89 -9.07
C GLU A 34 -6.04 -21.71 -8.39
N ALA A 35 -6.45 -20.47 -8.65
CA ALA A 35 -5.83 -19.27 -8.08
C ALA A 35 -5.89 -19.30 -6.55
N ARG A 36 -4.75 -19.04 -5.90
CA ARG A 36 -4.69 -18.76 -4.46
C ARG A 36 -4.92 -17.27 -4.26
N ILE A 37 -6.14 -16.91 -3.88
CA ILE A 37 -6.52 -15.52 -3.65
C ILE A 37 -6.39 -15.18 -2.17
N ILE A 38 -5.61 -14.13 -1.85
CA ILE A 38 -5.36 -13.70 -0.47
C ILE A 38 -5.71 -12.21 -0.34
N ASP A 39 -6.59 -11.87 0.59
CA ASP A 39 -6.88 -10.47 0.86
C ASP A 39 -5.78 -9.90 1.76
N VAL A 40 -5.17 -8.79 1.34
CA VAL A 40 -4.31 -7.98 2.22
C VAL A 40 -5.21 -7.13 3.11
N THR A 41 -6.13 -6.39 2.49
CA THR A 41 -7.20 -5.63 3.17
C THR A 41 -8.19 -5.09 2.14
N HIS A 42 -9.44 -4.91 2.56
CA HIS A 42 -10.45 -4.17 1.79
C HIS A 42 -10.93 -2.91 2.53
N GLU A 43 -10.30 -2.60 3.65
CA GLU A 43 -10.68 -1.52 4.59
C GLU A 43 -9.72 -0.32 4.47
N VAL A 44 -9.02 -0.18 3.34
CA VAL A 44 -8.29 1.07 3.08
C VAL A 44 -9.30 2.21 3.07
N PRO A 45 -8.99 3.38 3.67
CA PRO A 45 -9.91 4.51 3.61
C PRO A 45 -10.28 4.84 2.17
N VAL A 46 -11.57 5.08 1.98
CA VAL A 46 -12.15 5.33 0.67
C VAL A 46 -11.45 6.51 -0.01
N TYR A 47 -11.07 6.31 -1.27
CA TYR A 47 -10.37 7.31 -2.09
C TYR A 47 -8.96 7.68 -1.62
N TRP A 48 -8.33 6.90 -0.73
CA TRP A 48 -7.02 7.20 -0.15
C TRP A 48 -5.90 6.24 -0.60
N PRO A 49 -5.38 6.38 -1.84
CA PRO A 49 -4.36 5.47 -2.37
C PRO A 49 -3.04 5.50 -1.60
N ALA A 50 -2.76 6.57 -0.85
CA ALA A 50 -1.54 6.69 -0.05
C ALA A 50 -1.42 5.59 1.01
N GLU A 51 -2.51 5.25 1.70
CA GLU A 51 -2.48 4.19 2.71
C GLU A 51 -2.39 2.80 2.06
N ALA A 52 -3.08 2.57 0.93
CA ALA A 52 -2.92 1.34 0.17
C ALA A 52 -1.46 1.13 -0.28
N GLY A 53 -0.83 2.17 -0.83
CA GLY A 53 0.57 2.14 -1.24
C GLY A 53 1.53 1.91 -0.08
N PHE A 54 1.30 2.59 1.05
CA PHE A 54 2.08 2.44 2.28
C PHE A 54 2.10 1.00 2.79
N TRP A 55 0.92 0.36 2.87
CA TRP A 55 0.81 -1.03 3.32
C TRP A 55 1.32 -2.02 2.29
N LEU A 56 0.98 -1.82 1.01
CA LEU A 56 1.38 -2.73 -0.05
C LEU A 56 2.91 -2.81 -0.16
N ALA A 57 3.61 -1.68 -0.11
CA ALA A 57 5.08 -1.61 -0.17
C ALA A 57 5.80 -2.28 1.02
N ARG A 58 5.06 -2.63 2.08
CA ARG A 58 5.58 -3.28 3.29
C ARG A 58 5.11 -4.72 3.44
N ALA A 59 3.93 -5.06 2.91
CA ALA A 59 3.33 -6.38 3.03
C ALA A 59 3.79 -7.35 1.93
N TYR A 60 4.11 -6.86 0.72
CA TYR A 60 4.33 -7.73 -0.44
C TYR A 60 5.46 -8.75 -0.23
N SER A 61 6.53 -8.38 0.49
CA SER A 61 7.72 -9.21 0.70
C SER A 61 7.48 -10.41 1.61
N TYR A 62 6.33 -10.48 2.29
CA TYR A 62 5.89 -11.66 3.04
C TYR A 62 5.24 -12.73 2.15
N PHE A 63 4.98 -12.41 0.87
CA PHE A 63 4.50 -13.35 -0.12
C PHE A 63 5.68 -13.90 -0.93
N PRO A 64 5.56 -15.10 -1.52
CA PRO A 64 6.62 -15.62 -2.38
C PRO A 64 6.75 -14.78 -3.66
N GLN A 65 7.96 -14.74 -4.21
CA GLN A 65 8.19 -14.21 -5.56
C GLN A 65 7.26 -14.90 -6.57
N GLY A 66 6.88 -14.19 -7.63
CA GLY A 66 5.88 -14.64 -8.59
C GLY A 66 4.45 -14.30 -8.21
N THR A 67 4.23 -13.70 -7.04
CA THR A 67 2.90 -13.23 -6.62
C THR A 67 2.46 -12.03 -7.45
N VAL A 68 1.18 -12.02 -7.83
CA VAL A 68 0.52 -10.87 -8.46
C VAL A 68 -0.26 -10.11 -7.39
N HIS A 69 0.12 -8.87 -7.14
CA HIS A 69 -0.56 -7.98 -6.20
C HIS A 69 -1.54 -7.10 -6.97
N LEU A 70 -2.83 -7.40 -6.83
CA LEU A 70 -3.90 -6.55 -7.33
C LEU A 70 -4.25 -5.48 -6.29
N ALA A 71 -4.07 -4.20 -6.63
CA ALA A 71 -4.38 -3.10 -5.73
C ALA A 71 -5.27 -2.05 -6.40
N VAL A 72 -6.46 -1.83 -5.86
CA VAL A 72 -7.45 -0.90 -6.44
C VAL A 72 -8.05 -0.03 -5.35
N VAL A 73 -7.51 1.18 -5.23
CA VAL A 73 -8.13 2.32 -4.55
C VAL A 73 -8.16 3.43 -5.58
N ASP A 74 -9.33 3.69 -6.15
CA ASP A 74 -9.44 4.34 -7.46
C ASP A 74 -10.58 5.37 -7.55
N PRO A 75 -10.40 6.56 -6.96
CA PRO A 75 -11.34 7.66 -7.12
C PRO A 75 -11.48 8.13 -8.58
N GLY A 76 -10.52 7.77 -9.45
CA GLY A 76 -10.48 8.14 -10.86
C GLY A 76 -11.02 7.06 -11.81
N VAL A 77 -11.73 6.05 -11.31
CA VAL A 77 -12.27 4.96 -12.13
C VAL A 77 -13.11 5.51 -13.30
N GLY A 78 -12.99 4.88 -14.48
CA GLY A 78 -13.72 5.30 -15.68
C GLY A 78 -13.23 6.60 -16.34
N THR A 79 -12.20 7.25 -15.80
CA THR A 79 -11.61 8.45 -16.38
C THR A 79 -10.39 8.15 -17.27
N LYS A 80 -9.60 9.19 -17.58
CA LYS A 80 -8.37 9.08 -18.39
C LYS A 80 -7.14 8.58 -17.61
N ARG A 81 -7.26 8.29 -16.31
CA ARG A 81 -6.14 7.81 -15.50
C ARG A 81 -5.63 6.46 -16.01
N ASP A 82 -4.32 6.34 -16.14
CA ASP A 82 -3.67 5.14 -16.66
C ASP A 82 -3.84 3.94 -15.71
N ILE A 83 -3.62 2.74 -16.24
CA ILE A 83 -3.44 1.50 -15.45
C ILE A 83 -2.01 1.06 -15.69
N ILE A 84 -1.30 0.71 -14.62
CA ILE A 84 0.11 0.32 -14.69
C ILE A 84 0.32 -1.06 -14.07
N ALA A 85 1.27 -1.78 -14.66
CA ALA A 85 1.84 -2.98 -14.09
C ALA A 85 3.30 -2.71 -13.74
N VAL A 86 3.67 -2.97 -12.48
CA VAL A 86 5.04 -2.78 -11.98
C VAL A 86 5.63 -4.16 -11.66
N LEU A 87 6.78 -4.47 -12.23
CA LEU A 87 7.59 -5.63 -11.85
C LEU A 87 8.72 -5.15 -10.94
N ALA A 88 8.71 -5.60 -9.69
CA ALA A 88 9.68 -5.20 -8.68
C ALA A 88 9.96 -6.38 -7.72
N ASP A 89 11.23 -6.63 -7.40
CA ASP A 89 11.67 -7.69 -6.47
C ASP A 89 11.13 -9.10 -6.78
N GLY A 90 10.85 -9.40 -8.05
CA GLY A 90 10.25 -10.68 -8.46
C GLY A 90 8.73 -10.78 -8.26
N HIS A 91 8.08 -9.69 -7.83
CA HIS A 91 6.63 -9.54 -7.70
C HIS A 91 6.06 -8.68 -8.83
N LEU A 92 4.78 -8.88 -9.14
CA LEU A 92 4.05 -8.03 -10.08
C LEU A 92 2.93 -7.30 -9.37
N PHE A 93 2.83 -5.99 -9.57
CA PHE A 93 1.78 -5.15 -9.00
C PHE A 93 0.92 -4.59 -10.12
N LEU A 94 -0.40 -4.67 -10.00
CA LEU A 94 -1.35 -4.15 -10.98
C LEU A 94 -2.31 -3.18 -10.29
N ALA A 95 -2.28 -1.90 -10.69
CA ALA A 95 -3.02 -0.82 -10.03
C ALA A 95 -3.35 0.34 -10.98
N PRO A 96 -4.29 1.24 -10.61
CA PRO A 96 -4.41 2.54 -11.26
C PRO A 96 -3.12 3.37 -11.05
N ASP A 97 -2.71 4.14 -12.05
CA ASP A 97 -1.62 5.10 -11.90
C ASP A 97 -2.13 6.40 -11.26
N ASN A 98 -2.21 6.39 -9.94
CA ASN A 98 -2.72 7.51 -9.14
C ASN A 98 -1.88 7.77 -7.88
N GLY A 99 -0.62 7.31 -7.86
CA GLY A 99 0.27 7.40 -6.69
C GLY A 99 0.31 6.15 -5.82
N LEU A 100 -0.63 5.19 -5.99
CA LEU A 100 -0.70 3.97 -5.17
C LEU A 100 0.61 3.16 -5.22
N LEU A 101 1.19 2.96 -6.41
CA LEU A 101 2.41 2.16 -6.56
C LEU A 101 3.72 2.96 -6.37
N ALA A 102 3.65 4.27 -6.16
CA ALA A 102 4.86 5.09 -5.96
C ALA A 102 5.73 4.58 -4.79
N PRO A 103 5.18 4.23 -3.61
CA PRO A 103 5.98 3.67 -2.51
C PRO A 103 6.70 2.36 -2.86
N VAL A 104 6.10 1.50 -3.71
CA VAL A 104 6.73 0.25 -4.17
C VAL A 104 7.93 0.55 -5.08
N VAL A 105 7.72 1.44 -6.07
CA VAL A 105 8.76 1.83 -7.03
C VAL A 105 9.93 2.50 -6.32
N THR A 106 9.65 3.48 -5.44
CA THR A 106 10.68 4.20 -4.68
C THR A 106 11.49 3.26 -3.79
N ARG A 107 10.85 2.29 -3.12
CA ARG A 107 11.52 1.39 -2.18
C ARG A 107 12.46 0.38 -2.86
N VAL A 108 12.08 -0.12 -4.04
CA VAL A 108 12.88 -1.14 -4.77
C VAL A 108 13.94 -0.51 -5.67
N GLY A 109 13.69 0.68 -6.23
CA GLY A 109 14.63 1.44 -7.05
C GLY A 109 14.93 0.87 -8.45
N ALA A 110 14.70 -0.42 -8.69
CA ALA A 110 14.93 -1.10 -9.97
C ALA A 110 13.66 -1.76 -10.53
N ALA A 111 12.56 -1.02 -10.54
CA ALA A 111 11.27 -1.51 -11.04
C ALA A 111 11.15 -1.34 -12.57
N VAL A 112 10.51 -2.32 -13.24
CA VAL A 112 10.10 -2.19 -14.65
C VAL A 112 8.61 -1.90 -14.69
N ILE A 113 8.22 -0.84 -15.39
CA ILE A 113 6.84 -0.33 -15.36
C ILE A 113 6.25 -0.37 -16.76
N HIS A 114 5.09 -1.01 -16.91
CA HIS A 114 4.33 -1.02 -18.15
C HIS A 114 3.02 -0.29 -17.97
N ARG A 115 2.72 0.64 -18.89
CA ARG A 115 1.38 1.21 -19.00
C ARG A 115 0.49 0.28 -19.82
N LEU A 116 -0.73 0.05 -19.33
CA LEU A 116 -1.71 -0.77 -20.01
C LEU A 116 -2.23 -0.09 -21.27
N ASP A 117 -2.10 -0.76 -22.41
CA ASP A 117 -2.81 -0.44 -23.65
C ASP A 117 -4.17 -1.14 -23.63
N LEU A 118 -5.19 -0.45 -23.11
CA LEU A 118 -6.49 -1.04 -22.82
C LEU A 118 -7.16 -1.67 -24.06
N PRO A 119 -7.24 -1.01 -25.24
CA PRO A 119 -7.78 -1.66 -26.44
C PRO A 119 -7.05 -2.94 -26.82
N ARG A 120 -5.72 -2.93 -26.81
CA ARG A 120 -4.89 -4.10 -27.15
C ARG A 120 -5.11 -5.25 -26.18
N VAL A 121 -5.09 -4.96 -24.88
CA VAL A 121 -5.25 -5.95 -23.80
C VAL A 121 -6.66 -6.53 -23.82
N THR A 122 -7.67 -5.68 -24.00
CA THR A 122 -9.08 -6.10 -24.11
C THR A 122 -9.26 -7.10 -25.23
N SER A 123 -8.72 -6.81 -26.42
CA SER A 123 -8.79 -7.73 -27.56
C SER A 123 -7.96 -9.01 -27.34
N ARG A 124 -6.72 -8.88 -26.88
CA ARG A 124 -5.78 -10.01 -26.70
C ARG A 124 -6.27 -11.03 -25.67
N PHE A 125 -6.82 -10.56 -24.55
CA PHE A 125 -7.22 -11.41 -23.43
C PHE A 125 -8.74 -11.59 -23.33
N ASN A 126 -9.48 -11.12 -24.36
CA ASN A 126 -10.93 -11.21 -24.44
C ASN A 126 -11.60 -10.73 -23.14
N LEU A 127 -11.25 -9.52 -22.70
CA LEU A 127 -11.80 -8.97 -21.45
C LEU A 127 -13.32 -8.75 -21.57
N PRO A 128 -14.09 -8.91 -20.48
CA PRO A 128 -15.53 -8.68 -20.51
C PRO A 128 -15.85 -7.21 -20.81
N PRO A 129 -17.11 -6.88 -21.18
CA PRO A 129 -17.54 -5.50 -21.32
C PRO A 129 -17.20 -4.69 -20.06
N THR A 130 -16.43 -3.62 -20.24
CA THR A 130 -15.93 -2.79 -19.15
C THR A 130 -16.99 -1.79 -18.71
N SER A 131 -17.45 -1.89 -17.47
CA SER A 131 -18.27 -0.84 -16.87
C SER A 131 -17.42 0.40 -16.56
N ALA A 132 -18.04 1.58 -16.63
CA ALA A 132 -17.35 2.84 -16.32
C ALA A 132 -16.98 2.99 -14.84
N THR A 133 -17.61 2.22 -13.94
CA THR A 133 -17.51 2.42 -12.49
C THR A 133 -16.84 1.26 -11.75
N PHE A 134 -16.50 0.16 -12.45
CA PHE A 134 -15.95 -1.00 -11.76
C PHE A 134 -14.85 -1.73 -12.54
N HIS A 135 -13.81 -0.98 -12.91
CA HIS A 135 -12.61 -1.53 -13.53
C HIS A 135 -11.94 -2.62 -12.67
N GLY A 136 -12.08 -2.56 -11.34
CA GLY A 136 -11.60 -3.59 -10.41
C GLY A 136 -12.06 -5.00 -10.80
N ARG A 137 -13.34 -5.14 -11.14
CA ARG A 137 -13.95 -6.39 -11.60
C ARG A 137 -13.69 -6.65 -13.08
N ASP A 138 -13.80 -5.62 -13.93
CA ASP A 138 -13.91 -5.83 -15.38
C ASP A 138 -12.57 -5.84 -16.12
N ILE A 139 -11.52 -5.21 -15.56
CA ILE A 139 -10.20 -5.10 -16.18
C ILE A 139 -9.14 -5.75 -15.29
N PHE A 140 -9.08 -5.30 -14.03
CA PHE A 140 -8.04 -5.67 -13.10
C PHE A 140 -8.07 -7.15 -12.71
N ALA A 141 -9.22 -7.64 -12.25
CA ALA A 141 -9.42 -9.05 -11.87
C ALA A 141 -9.07 -10.04 -13.00
N PRO A 142 -9.65 -9.93 -14.21
CA PRO A 142 -9.33 -10.87 -15.27
C PRO A 142 -7.86 -10.78 -15.71
N LEU A 143 -7.28 -9.58 -15.74
CA LEU A 143 -5.89 -9.42 -16.13
C LEU A 143 -4.92 -10.01 -15.08
N ALA A 144 -5.19 -9.80 -13.79
CA ALA A 144 -4.42 -10.42 -12.71
C ALA A 144 -4.43 -11.95 -12.82
N ALA A 145 -5.58 -12.55 -13.20
CA ALA A 145 -5.68 -13.98 -13.45
C ALA A 145 -4.85 -14.45 -14.64
N GLU A 146 -4.87 -13.74 -15.79
CA GLU A 146 -4.04 -14.08 -16.95
C GLU A 146 -2.53 -14.03 -16.63
N ILE A 147 -2.12 -13.03 -15.84
CA ILE A 147 -0.72 -12.88 -15.41
C ILE A 147 -0.35 -13.99 -14.43
N ALA A 148 -1.17 -14.24 -13.41
CA ALA A 148 -0.92 -15.29 -12.42
C ALA A 148 -0.92 -16.70 -13.03
N ALA A 149 -1.63 -16.90 -14.15
CA ALA A 149 -1.63 -18.13 -14.93
C ALA A 149 -0.41 -18.30 -15.85
N GLY A 150 0.43 -17.26 -16.00
CA GLY A 150 1.54 -17.25 -16.96
C GLY A 150 1.12 -17.13 -18.42
N ARG A 151 -0.13 -16.71 -18.69
CA ARG A 151 -0.65 -16.48 -20.05
C ARG A 151 -0.43 -15.04 -20.52
N ALA A 152 -0.10 -14.13 -19.61
CA ALA A 152 0.29 -12.75 -19.89
C ALA A 152 1.60 -12.40 -19.19
N ALA A 153 2.54 -11.81 -19.93
CA ALA A 153 3.75 -11.19 -19.39
C ALA A 153 3.56 -9.65 -19.28
N PRO A 154 4.34 -8.95 -18.43
CA PRO A 154 4.28 -7.49 -18.33
C PRO A 154 4.37 -6.76 -19.68
N VAL A 155 5.25 -7.23 -20.57
CA VAL A 155 5.43 -6.67 -21.91
C VAL A 155 4.22 -6.83 -22.84
N ASP A 156 3.32 -7.78 -22.54
CA ASP A 156 2.07 -7.95 -23.30
C ASP A 156 1.04 -6.87 -22.98
N LEU A 157 1.21 -6.17 -21.84
CA LEU A 157 0.25 -5.22 -21.30
C LEU A 157 0.31 -3.87 -22.00
N GLY A 158 1.49 -3.46 -22.46
CA GLY A 158 1.70 -2.23 -23.19
C GLY A 158 3.12 -1.70 -23.06
N PRO A 159 3.37 -0.44 -23.50
CA PRO A 159 4.72 0.11 -23.54
C PRO A 159 5.31 0.27 -22.13
N GLU A 160 6.63 0.10 -22.05
CA GLU A 160 7.39 0.47 -20.87
C GLU A 160 7.39 2.00 -20.69
N ILE A 161 7.29 2.44 -19.45
CA ILE A 161 7.31 3.86 -19.05
C ILE A 161 8.26 4.05 -17.88
N THR A 162 8.73 5.28 -17.68
CA THR A 162 9.71 5.63 -16.63
C THR A 162 9.13 6.54 -15.55
N GLU A 163 7.99 7.17 -15.82
CA GLU A 163 7.35 8.14 -14.92
C GLU A 163 5.96 7.64 -14.55
N ILE A 164 5.62 7.72 -13.26
CA ILE A 164 4.30 7.41 -12.71
C ILE A 164 3.84 8.58 -11.84
N VAL A 165 2.56 8.60 -11.50
CA VAL A 165 2.03 9.60 -10.56
C VAL A 165 2.71 9.42 -9.19
N PRO A 166 3.23 10.49 -8.56
CA PRO A 166 3.88 10.39 -7.25
C PRO A 166 2.88 10.05 -6.14
N SER A 167 3.41 9.61 -4.99
CA SER A 167 2.62 9.41 -3.77
C SER A 167 1.91 10.71 -3.36
N TRP A 168 0.71 10.60 -2.79
CA TRP A 168 -0.03 11.76 -2.28
C TRP A 168 0.51 12.28 -0.94
N VAL A 169 1.37 11.49 -0.29
CA VAL A 169 2.08 11.90 0.92
C VAL A 169 3.57 11.95 0.62
N ASP A 170 4.18 13.08 0.95
CA ASP A 170 5.60 13.31 0.81
C ASP A 170 6.42 12.37 1.71
N GLU A 171 7.65 12.09 1.28
CA GLU A 171 8.62 11.38 2.09
C GLU A 171 9.01 12.22 3.34
N PRO A 172 9.39 11.56 4.46
CA PRO A 172 9.88 12.29 5.63
C PRO A 172 11.08 13.18 5.31
N VAL A 173 11.10 14.37 5.91
CA VAL A 173 12.21 15.33 5.80
C VAL A 173 13.23 15.04 6.90
N VAL A 174 14.47 14.75 6.49
CA VAL A 174 15.60 14.47 7.40
C VAL A 174 16.49 15.70 7.50
N SER A 175 16.88 16.04 8.73
CA SER A 175 17.79 17.13 9.08
C SER A 175 18.69 16.70 10.25
N GLU A 176 19.71 17.49 10.58
CA GLU A 176 20.64 17.16 11.67
C GLU A 176 19.90 16.99 13.01
N GLY A 177 19.93 15.76 13.55
CA GLY A 177 19.27 15.42 14.82
C GLY A 177 17.74 15.46 14.78
N GLN A 178 17.11 15.50 13.59
CA GLN A 178 15.66 15.57 13.47
C GLN A 178 15.11 14.94 12.20
N VAL A 179 14.01 14.18 12.33
CA VAL A 179 13.20 13.66 11.22
C VAL A 179 11.75 14.12 11.37
N ALA A 180 11.19 14.73 10.33
CA ALA A 180 9.81 15.19 10.29
C ALA A 180 9.00 14.38 9.28
N GLY A 181 7.82 13.92 9.68
CA GLY A 181 6.90 13.17 8.84
C GLY A 181 5.46 13.39 9.30
N VAL A 182 4.58 12.47 8.91
CA VAL A 182 3.15 12.54 9.22
C VAL A 182 2.60 11.18 9.63
N VAL A 183 1.47 11.21 10.33
CA VAL A 183 0.63 10.02 10.52
C VAL A 183 0.04 9.60 9.17
N ILE A 184 0.30 8.36 8.74
CA ILE A 184 -0.26 7.79 7.51
C ILE A 184 -1.58 7.09 7.78
N THR A 185 -1.67 6.36 8.89
CA THR A 185 -2.82 5.53 9.24
C THR A 185 -2.95 5.36 10.74
N ILE A 186 -4.10 4.86 11.16
CA ILE A 186 -4.46 4.58 12.54
C ILE A 186 -4.86 3.11 12.58
N ASP A 187 -4.23 2.33 13.46
CA ASP A 187 -4.60 0.93 13.61
C ASP A 187 -5.91 0.76 14.41
N HIS A 188 -6.35 -0.49 14.54
CA HIS A 188 -7.57 -0.84 15.27
C HIS A 188 -7.54 -0.44 16.76
N PHE A 189 -6.36 -0.36 17.37
CA PHE A 189 -6.19 0.01 18.78
C PHE A 189 -6.12 1.53 18.99
N GLY A 190 -6.09 2.31 17.90
CA GLY A 190 -5.95 3.76 17.95
C GLY A 190 -4.50 4.23 18.02
N ASN A 191 -3.53 3.39 17.68
CA ASN A 191 -2.14 3.81 17.52
C ASN A 191 -1.98 4.58 16.21
N LEU A 192 -1.20 5.67 16.23
CA LEU A 192 -0.92 6.48 15.07
C LEU A 192 0.35 5.97 14.39
N ILE A 193 0.24 5.43 13.19
CA ILE A 193 1.36 4.88 12.42
C ILE A 193 1.85 5.94 11.43
N THR A 194 3.15 6.21 11.43
CA THR A 194 3.75 7.30 10.64
C THR A 194 4.41 6.80 9.35
N ASN A 195 4.77 7.72 8.46
CA ASN A 195 5.65 7.44 7.31
C ASN A 195 7.15 7.39 7.67
N ILE A 196 7.52 7.52 8.95
CA ILE A 196 8.93 7.61 9.37
C ILE A 196 9.50 6.20 9.54
N ASP A 197 10.28 5.71 8.58
CA ASP A 197 11.01 4.45 8.71
C ASP A 197 12.09 4.54 9.81
N ALA A 198 12.29 3.44 10.55
CA ALA A 198 13.29 3.34 11.61
C ALA A 198 14.72 3.64 11.14
N ARG A 199 15.05 3.31 9.88
CA ARG A 199 16.35 3.61 9.26
C ARG A 199 16.67 5.10 9.22
N LEU A 200 15.66 5.97 9.22
CA LEU A 200 15.86 7.42 9.23
C LEU A 200 16.32 7.93 10.61
N LEU A 201 16.19 7.09 11.64
CA LEU A 201 16.64 7.39 12.99
C LEU A 201 18.02 6.76 13.29
N GLU A 202 18.68 6.17 12.29
CA GLU A 202 20.05 5.69 12.46
C GLU A 202 20.98 6.82 12.93
N GLY A 203 21.70 6.59 14.02
CA GLY A 203 22.56 7.59 14.66
C GLY A 203 21.92 8.30 15.85
N PHE A 204 20.59 8.26 15.99
CA PHE A 204 19.94 8.81 17.18
C PHE A 204 20.27 7.94 18.42
N GLN A 205 20.61 8.57 19.54
CA GLN A 205 20.94 7.89 20.79
C GLN A 205 19.73 7.83 21.73
N THR A 206 19.00 8.94 21.83
CA THR A 206 17.87 9.15 22.73
C THR A 206 16.70 9.81 22.01
N PRO A 207 16.15 9.19 20.95
CA PRO A 207 15.12 9.81 20.13
C PRO A 207 13.84 10.08 20.93
N LEU A 208 13.27 11.26 20.73
CA LEU A 208 12.03 11.73 21.35
C LEU A 208 11.01 12.09 20.27
N VAL A 209 9.80 11.59 20.43
CA VAL A 209 8.65 11.96 19.61
C VAL A 209 8.09 13.30 20.07
N ARG A 210 7.76 14.16 19.11
CA ARG A 210 7.00 15.40 19.28
C ARG A 210 5.80 15.40 18.34
N THR A 211 4.60 15.44 18.90
CA THR A 211 3.33 15.53 18.14
C THR A 211 2.21 16.01 19.07
N GLY A 212 1.20 16.69 18.52
CA GLY A 212 0.01 17.12 19.30
C GLY A 212 0.30 17.97 20.54
N GLY A 213 1.45 18.67 20.61
CA GLY A 213 1.87 19.41 21.81
C GLY A 213 2.51 18.55 22.91
N HIS A 214 2.65 17.24 22.70
CA HIS A 214 3.27 16.29 23.62
C HIS A 214 4.72 15.96 23.20
N ARG A 215 5.54 15.59 24.18
CA ARG A 215 6.89 15.05 23.98
C ARG A 215 7.06 13.81 24.85
N PHE A 216 7.45 12.71 24.24
CA PHE A 216 7.67 11.42 24.92
C PHE A 216 8.74 10.63 24.18
N ALA A 217 9.35 9.68 24.87
CA ALA A 217 10.50 8.95 24.35
C ALA A 217 10.09 7.72 23.53
N LEU A 218 10.98 7.28 22.63
CA LEU A 218 10.86 5.97 22.01
C LEU A 218 11.13 4.87 23.05
N ARG A 219 10.37 3.79 22.94
CA ARG A 219 10.41 2.59 23.76
C ARG A 219 10.35 1.37 22.86
N ARG A 220 10.62 0.20 23.44
CA ARG A 220 10.65 -1.05 22.68
C ARG A 220 9.24 -1.60 22.49
N THR A 221 8.38 -1.50 23.48
CA THR A 221 7.01 -2.03 23.41
C THR A 221 6.05 -1.32 24.37
N TYR A 222 4.74 -1.57 24.21
CA TYR A 222 3.66 -0.95 24.97
C TYR A 222 3.82 -1.04 26.50
N GLY A 223 4.35 -2.15 27.00
CA GLY A 223 4.54 -2.39 28.44
C GLY A 223 5.73 -1.68 29.09
N ASP A 224 6.52 -0.91 28.34
CA ASP A 224 7.65 -0.16 28.89
C ASP A 224 7.24 1.17 29.57
N VAL A 225 5.94 1.51 29.55
CA VAL A 225 5.35 2.68 30.22
C VAL A 225 4.12 2.27 31.03
N ARG A 226 3.60 3.18 31.88
CA ARG A 226 2.38 2.88 32.66
C ARG A 226 1.14 2.97 31.75
N PRO A 227 0.07 2.22 32.06
CA PRO A 227 -1.21 2.39 31.36
C PRO A 227 -1.65 3.86 31.33
N GLY A 228 -2.03 4.34 30.15
CA GLY A 228 -2.41 5.73 29.91
C GLY A 228 -1.26 6.69 29.58
N ASP A 229 0.01 6.29 29.72
CA ASP A 229 1.17 7.08 29.29
C ASP A 229 1.38 6.96 27.77
N TYR A 230 1.89 8.03 27.15
CA TYR A 230 2.28 8.04 25.74
C TYR A 230 3.69 7.46 25.54
N LEU A 231 3.88 6.79 24.41
CA LEU A 231 5.17 6.30 23.95
C LEU A 231 5.26 6.34 22.43
N GLY A 232 6.47 6.50 21.91
CA GLY A 232 6.80 6.10 20.54
C GLY A 232 7.39 4.69 20.56
N LEU A 233 7.22 3.94 19.49
CA LEU A 233 7.92 2.67 19.29
C LEU A 233 8.16 2.42 17.81
N ILE A 234 9.07 1.50 17.49
CA ILE A 234 9.23 0.99 16.12
C ILE A 234 8.36 -0.26 16.01
N ASN A 235 7.33 -0.21 15.15
CA ASN A 235 6.38 -1.32 15.03
C ASN A 235 6.95 -2.47 14.16
N SER A 236 6.17 -3.53 13.99
CA SER A 236 6.57 -4.73 13.24
C SER A 236 6.83 -4.49 11.75
N PHE A 237 6.38 -3.35 11.21
CA PHE A 237 6.66 -2.92 9.84
C PHE A 237 7.86 -1.97 9.73
N GLY A 238 8.58 -1.73 10.84
CA GLY A 238 9.81 -0.95 10.86
C GLY A 238 9.60 0.56 10.76
N VAL A 239 8.43 1.07 11.14
CA VAL A 239 8.13 2.51 11.16
C VAL A 239 7.85 2.99 12.58
N VAL A 240 7.97 4.29 12.80
CA VAL A 240 7.58 4.90 14.07
C VAL A 240 6.07 4.86 14.21
N GLU A 241 5.62 4.35 15.35
CA GLU A 241 4.25 4.29 15.81
C GLU A 241 4.13 5.07 17.13
N ILE A 242 3.07 5.84 17.26
CA ILE A 242 2.72 6.56 18.48
C ILE A 242 1.55 5.84 19.13
N ALA A 243 1.75 5.47 20.38
CA ALA A 243 0.78 4.72 21.15
C ALA A 243 0.49 5.40 22.49
N ARG A 244 -0.60 4.96 23.12
CA ARG A 244 -0.90 5.24 24.52
C ARG A 244 -1.17 3.89 25.16
N ALA A 245 -0.41 3.52 26.19
CA ALA A 245 -0.49 2.17 26.72
C ALA A 245 -1.93 1.83 27.18
N GLU A 246 -2.49 0.74 26.64
CA GLU A 246 -3.85 0.23 26.89
C GLU A 246 -5.00 1.18 26.47
N GLN A 247 -4.73 2.22 25.65
CA GLN A 247 -5.71 3.23 25.26
C GLN A 247 -5.46 3.76 23.83
N SER A 248 -6.47 4.40 23.23
CA SER A 248 -6.32 5.03 21.91
C SER A 248 -5.47 6.30 21.99
N ALA A 249 -4.34 6.32 21.28
CA ALA A 249 -3.52 7.53 21.13
C ALA A 249 -4.20 8.57 20.23
N ALA A 250 -4.87 8.11 19.17
CA ALA A 250 -5.59 8.96 18.24
C ALA A 250 -6.69 9.77 18.94
N GLU A 251 -7.51 9.13 19.76
CA GLU A 251 -8.56 9.81 20.53
C GLU A 251 -7.99 10.75 21.58
N ALA A 252 -6.98 10.30 22.34
CA ALA A 252 -6.41 11.07 23.44
C ALA A 252 -5.65 12.31 22.97
N LEU A 253 -4.98 12.23 21.81
CA LEU A 253 -4.26 13.36 21.20
C LEU A 253 -5.16 14.19 20.27
N GLY A 254 -6.33 13.68 19.88
CA GLY A 254 -7.19 14.31 18.88
C GLY A 254 -6.54 14.40 17.50
N LEU A 255 -5.68 13.43 17.15
CA LEU A 255 -4.90 13.43 15.91
C LEU A 255 -5.39 12.36 14.93
N GLY A 256 -5.24 12.66 13.65
CA GLY A 256 -5.60 11.77 12.55
C GLY A 256 -4.53 11.69 11.48
N ARG A 257 -4.90 11.14 10.32
CA ARG A 257 -4.04 11.08 9.13
C ARG A 257 -3.59 12.48 8.72
N GLY A 258 -2.33 12.61 8.31
CA GLY A 258 -1.70 13.88 7.97
C GLY A 258 -1.24 14.70 9.18
N ALA A 259 -1.54 14.28 10.42
CA ALA A 259 -1.03 14.98 11.60
C ALA A 259 0.51 14.96 11.62
N PRO A 260 1.17 16.10 11.90
CA PRO A 260 2.61 16.18 11.89
C PRO A 260 3.23 15.42 13.05
N VAL A 261 4.34 14.73 12.76
CA VAL A 261 5.17 14.03 13.74
C VAL A 261 6.62 14.43 13.52
N THR A 262 7.33 14.73 14.59
CA THR A 262 8.76 15.02 14.53
C THR A 262 9.49 14.15 15.55
N ILE A 263 10.55 13.48 15.12
CA ILE A 263 11.49 12.79 15.99
C ILE A 263 12.72 13.67 16.11
N VAL A 264 13.13 13.97 17.34
CA VAL A 264 14.32 14.78 17.64
C VAL A 264 15.29 14.00 18.52
N GLU A 265 16.58 14.28 18.41
CA GLU A 265 17.56 13.82 19.40
C GLU A 265 17.30 14.47 20.77
N GLY A 266 17.57 13.70 21.83
CA GLY A 266 17.22 14.01 23.22
C GLY A 266 17.97 15.17 23.84
#